data_AF-A0A3M1SMM8-F1
#
_entry.id   AF-A0A3M1SMM8-F1
#
_cell.length_a   1.000
_cell.length_b   1.000
_cell.length_c   1.000
_cell.angle_alpha   90.00
_cell.angle_beta   90.00
_cell.angle_gamma   90.00
#
_symmetry.space_group_name_H-M   'P 1'
#
loop_
_entity.id
_entity.type
_entity.pdbx_description
1 polymer ?
#
loop_
_entity_poly.entity_id
_entity_poly.type
_entity_poly.pdbx_seq_one_letter_code
_entity_poly.pdbx_strand_id
1 'polypeptide(L)'
;QKLIQKFWNEEERKAKTDFDGLNIIAMSACYSPNGADFELPFELDTGALRQDIWAKWLDHDPVRLVESYTENLRSLNLLFLDAGSRDEFNLDLGAKILSKKLTQLGVPHLHEEFDDGHFNISYRYNRSLELISQKIAD
;
A
#
# COMPACT_ATOMS: atom_id res chain seq x y z
N GLN A 1 0.67 -24.43 1.01
CA GLN A 1 2.05 -24.80 0.61
C GLN A 1 2.22 -25.18 -0.88
N LYS A 2 1.21 -25.74 -1.57
CA LYS A 2 1.33 -26.07 -3.01
C LYS A 2 1.70 -24.89 -3.92
N LEU A 3 1.15 -23.69 -3.66
CA LEU A 3 1.46 -22.49 -4.45
C LEU A 3 2.93 -22.09 -4.34
N ILE A 4 3.49 -22.05 -3.12
CA ILE A 4 4.89 -21.67 -2.90
C ILE A 4 5.82 -22.68 -3.59
N GLN A 5 5.55 -23.98 -3.45
CA GLN A 5 6.33 -25.03 -4.11
C GLN A 5 6.28 -24.89 -5.64
N LYS A 6 5.07 -24.71 -6.20
CA LYS A 6 4.87 -24.44 -7.63
C LYS A 6 5.64 -23.19 -8.09
N PHE A 7 5.56 -22.10 -7.34
CA PHE A 7 6.18 -20.85 -7.74
C PHE A 7 7.70 -20.97 -7.84
N TRP A 8 8.33 -21.66 -6.89
CA TRP A 8 9.79 -21.88 -6.90
C TRP A 8 10.23 -23.03 -7.80
N ASN A 9 9.30 -23.78 -8.41
CA ASN A 9 9.63 -24.76 -9.42
C ASN A 9 10.05 -24.05 -10.73
N GLU A 10 11.30 -24.25 -11.15
CA GLU A 10 11.86 -23.67 -12.38
C GLU A 10 11.28 -24.31 -13.65
N GLU A 11 10.79 -25.54 -13.54
CA GLU A 11 10.17 -26.27 -14.65
C GLU A 11 8.71 -25.86 -14.89
N GLU A 12 8.11 -25.12 -13.96
CA GLU A 12 6.73 -24.65 -14.07
C GLU A 12 6.63 -23.22 -14.59
N ARG A 13 5.78 -23.03 -15.61
CA ARG A 13 5.41 -21.69 -16.09
C ARG A 13 4.58 -20.96 -15.01
N LYS A 14 5.05 -19.79 -14.61
CA LYS A 14 4.38 -18.90 -13.66
C LYS A 14 3.26 -18.13 -14.37
N ALA A 15 2.04 -18.22 -13.84
CA ALA A 15 0.92 -17.40 -14.25
C ALA A 15 0.93 -16.07 -13.48
N LYS A 16 0.29 -15.03 -14.02
CA LYS A 16 0.12 -13.74 -13.32
C LYS A 16 -0.55 -13.93 -11.95
N THR A 17 -1.56 -14.80 -11.89
CA THR A 17 -2.30 -15.12 -10.66
C THR A 17 -1.46 -15.83 -9.59
N ASP A 18 -0.33 -16.44 -9.96
CA ASP A 18 0.58 -17.01 -8.96
C ASP A 18 1.26 -15.90 -8.13
N PHE A 19 1.52 -14.73 -8.74
CA PHE A 19 2.04 -13.57 -8.03
C PHE A 19 1.00 -12.97 -7.08
N ASP A 20 -0.27 -12.90 -7.50
CA ASP A 20 -1.36 -12.42 -6.63
C ASP A 20 -1.49 -13.31 -5.38
N GLY A 21 -1.40 -14.63 -5.56
CA GLY A 21 -1.41 -15.60 -4.47
C GLY A 21 -0.18 -15.51 -3.56
N LEU A 22 1.00 -15.21 -4.10
CA LEU A 22 2.17 -14.94 -3.26
C LEU A 22 2.05 -13.62 -2.50
N ASN A 23 1.51 -12.58 -3.14
CA ASN A 23 1.29 -11.30 -2.50
C ASN A 23 0.38 -11.47 -1.28
N ILE A 24 -0.76 -12.16 -1.40
CA ILE A 24 -1.66 -12.33 -0.25
C ILE A 24 -1.00 -13.14 0.89
N ILE A 25 -0.16 -14.13 0.57
CA ILE A 25 0.62 -14.88 1.56
C ILE A 25 1.59 -13.95 2.29
N ALA A 26 2.37 -13.16 1.54
CA ALA A 26 3.35 -12.24 2.11
C ALA A 26 2.69 -11.16 2.98
N MET A 27 1.58 -10.59 2.49
CA MET A 27 0.82 -9.57 3.21
C MET A 27 0.20 -10.14 4.49
N SER A 28 -0.32 -11.37 4.46
CA SER A 28 -0.84 -12.04 5.65
C SER A 28 0.26 -12.33 6.68
N ALA A 29 1.45 -12.73 6.23
CA ALA A 29 2.60 -12.89 7.12
C ALA A 29 3.06 -11.56 7.77
N CYS A 30 2.81 -10.43 7.11
CA CYS A 30 3.12 -9.10 7.64
C CYS A 30 2.04 -8.59 8.61
N TYR A 31 0.77 -8.62 8.21
CA TYR A 31 -0.32 -7.95 8.93
C TYR A 31 -1.12 -8.85 9.87
N SER A 32 -1.04 -10.16 9.69
CA SER A 32 -1.72 -11.13 10.55
C SER A 32 -0.83 -12.34 10.86
N PRO A 33 0.39 -12.13 11.39
CA PRO A 33 1.27 -13.23 11.79
C PRO A 33 0.67 -14.05 12.93
N ASN A 34 0.94 -15.35 12.93
CA ASN A 34 0.56 -16.30 13.97
C ASN A 34 1.75 -17.22 14.28
N GLY A 35 2.65 -16.75 15.14
CA GLY A 35 3.90 -17.44 15.43
C GLY A 35 4.79 -17.51 14.19
N ALA A 36 5.11 -18.73 13.75
CA ALA A 36 5.86 -18.97 12.51
C ALA A 36 4.97 -19.09 11.25
N ASP A 37 3.64 -18.97 11.42
CA ASP A 37 2.64 -19.02 10.35
C ASP A 37 1.88 -17.68 10.25
N PHE A 38 0.79 -17.64 9.50
CA PHE A 38 -0.06 -16.47 9.31
C PHE A 38 -1.53 -16.82 9.16
N GLU A 39 -2.40 -15.81 9.32
CA GLU A 39 -3.84 -15.96 9.13
C GLU A 39 -4.29 -15.17 7.90
N LEU A 40 -5.06 -15.79 7.02
CA LEU A 40 -5.69 -15.08 5.91
C LEU A 40 -6.86 -14.21 6.42
N PRO A 41 -7.06 -13.00 5.86
CA PRO A 41 -8.17 -12.12 6.25
C PRO A 41 -9.53 -12.57 5.67
N PHE A 42 -9.58 -13.72 5.00
CA PHE A 42 -10.79 -14.29 4.43
C PHE A 42 -10.75 -15.82 4.44
N GLU A 43 -11.92 -16.42 4.33
CA GLU A 43 -12.10 -17.86 4.14
C GLU A 43 -11.73 -18.27 2.71
N LEU A 44 -10.85 -19.25 2.55
CA LEU A 44 -10.36 -19.66 1.22
C LEU A 44 -11.47 -20.17 0.30
N ASP A 45 -12.46 -20.88 0.85
CA ASP A 45 -13.50 -21.53 0.05
C ASP A 45 -14.59 -20.56 -0.42
N THR A 46 -14.86 -19.50 0.37
CA THR A 46 -16.01 -18.60 0.14
C THR A 46 -15.60 -17.16 -0.15
N GLY A 47 -14.38 -16.77 0.18
CA GLY A 47 -13.93 -15.38 0.15
C GLY A 47 -14.54 -14.49 1.23
N ALA A 48 -15.32 -15.05 2.17
CA ALA A 48 -15.92 -14.29 3.25
C ALA A 48 -14.83 -13.70 4.16
N LEU A 49 -14.91 -12.41 4.47
CA LEU A 49 -13.94 -11.74 5.34
C LEU A 49 -14.01 -12.27 6.78
N ARG A 50 -12.84 -12.60 7.33
CA ARG A 50 -12.63 -12.88 8.74
C ARG A 50 -12.40 -11.56 9.45
N GLN A 51 -13.46 -10.99 10.03
CA GLN A 51 -13.49 -9.61 10.52
C GLN A 51 -12.42 -9.32 11.59
N ASP A 52 -12.16 -10.29 12.47
CA ASP A 52 -11.13 -10.24 13.51
C ASP A 52 -9.72 -10.14 12.92
N ILE A 53 -9.45 -10.85 11.82
CA ILE A 53 -8.17 -10.81 11.13
C ILE A 53 -8.05 -9.57 10.25
N TRP A 54 -9.13 -9.20 9.56
CA TRP A 54 -9.19 -7.99 8.77
C TRP A 54 -8.96 -6.74 9.62
N ALA A 55 -9.45 -6.72 10.87
CA ALA A 55 -9.16 -5.63 11.80
C ALA A 55 -7.65 -5.42 12.02
N LYS A 56 -6.86 -6.50 12.13
CA LYS A 56 -5.38 -6.41 12.23
C LYS A 56 -4.77 -5.71 11.01
N TRP A 57 -5.30 -5.97 9.82
CA TRP A 57 -4.85 -5.30 8.58
C TRP A 57 -5.20 -3.82 8.59
N LEU A 58 -6.40 -3.49 9.06
CA LEU A 58 -6.87 -2.11 9.17
C LEU A 58 -6.08 -1.28 10.18
N ASP A 59 -5.47 -1.91 11.19
CA ASP A 59 -4.56 -1.24 12.13
C ASP A 59 -3.29 -0.71 11.43
N HIS A 60 -2.97 -1.21 10.23
CA HIS A 60 -1.85 -0.75 9.41
C HIS A 60 -2.28 0.17 8.25
N ASP A 61 -3.57 0.48 8.11
CA ASP A 61 -4.07 1.32 7.03
C ASP A 61 -3.74 2.81 7.27
N PRO A 62 -2.96 3.47 6.37
CA PRO A 62 -2.61 4.88 6.50
C PRO A 62 -3.83 5.81 6.62
N VAL A 63 -4.95 5.48 5.98
CA VAL A 63 -6.19 6.27 6.04
C VAL A 63 -6.80 6.28 7.44
N ARG A 64 -6.60 5.22 8.20
CA ARG A 64 -7.05 5.10 9.59
C ARG A 64 -6.00 5.66 10.55
N LEU A 65 -4.72 5.39 10.29
CA LEU A 65 -3.61 5.83 11.13
C LEU A 65 -3.38 7.34 11.13
N VAL A 66 -3.75 8.05 10.06
CA VAL A 66 -3.50 9.49 9.92
C VAL A 66 -3.99 10.32 11.11
N GLU A 67 -5.12 9.95 11.72
CA GLU A 67 -5.68 10.65 12.88
C GLU A 67 -4.76 10.53 14.10
N SER A 68 -4.21 9.33 14.34
CA SER A 68 -3.30 9.06 15.46
C SER A 68 -1.92 9.71 15.30
N TYR A 69 -1.48 9.97 14.07
CA TYR A 69 -0.13 10.49 13.77
C TYR A 69 -0.14 11.94 13.26
N THR A 70 -1.22 12.68 13.45
CA THR A 70 -1.40 14.02 12.88
C THR A 70 -0.23 14.97 13.21
N GLU A 71 0.20 15.07 14.48
CA GLU A 71 1.29 15.98 14.86
C GLU A 71 2.65 15.54 14.30
N ASN A 72 2.90 14.22 14.24
CA ASN A 72 4.11 13.70 13.60
C ASN A 72 4.13 14.08 12.12
N LEU A 73 3.01 13.92 11.41
CA LEU A 73 2.91 14.26 10.00
C LEU A 73 3.07 15.77 9.74
N ARG A 74 2.56 16.63 10.64
CA ARG A 74 2.78 18.09 10.57
C ARG A 74 4.23 18.50 10.76
N SER A 75 5.02 17.70 11.49
CA SER A 75 6.44 17.98 11.70
C SER A 75 7.33 17.66 10.49
N LEU A 76 6.78 17.01 9.45
CA LEU A 76 7.53 16.71 8.23
C LEU A 76 7.80 17.98 7.42
N ASN A 77 9.03 18.15 6.94
CA ASN A 77 9.37 19.22 5.99
C ASN A 77 8.64 19.05 4.63
N LEU A 78 8.33 17.79 4.29
CA LEU A 78 7.61 17.41 3.08
C LEU A 78 6.79 16.14 3.31
N LEU A 79 5.51 16.19 2.97
CA LEU A 79 4.66 15.03 2.77
C LEU A 79 4.13 15.07 1.34
N PHE A 80 4.63 14.18 0.50
CA PHE A 80 4.26 14.07 -0.91
C PHE A 80 3.60 12.71 -1.15
N LEU A 81 2.41 12.74 -1.75
CA LEU A 81 1.63 11.58 -2.13
C LEU A 81 1.36 11.67 -3.63
N ASP A 82 1.68 10.64 -4.39
CA ASP A 82 1.24 10.55 -5.78
C ASP A 82 0.83 9.14 -6.19
N ALA A 83 -0.08 9.07 -7.15
CA ALA A 83 -0.60 7.82 -7.69
C ALA A 83 -1.04 7.99 -9.16
N GLY A 84 -0.92 6.92 -9.93
CA GLY A 84 -1.46 6.86 -11.29
C GLY A 84 -2.98 6.81 -11.26
N SER A 85 -3.64 7.60 -12.12
CA SER A 85 -5.11 7.66 -12.21
C SER A 85 -5.78 6.36 -12.72
N ARG A 86 -4.99 5.37 -13.15
CA ARG A 86 -5.42 4.02 -13.55
C ARG A 86 -4.61 2.93 -12.85
N ASP A 87 -4.23 3.18 -11.60
CA ASP A 87 -3.45 2.22 -10.79
C ASP A 87 -4.18 0.87 -10.69
N GLU A 88 -3.48 -0.22 -11.00
CA GLU A 88 -4.02 -1.58 -11.08
C GLU A 88 -4.51 -2.11 -9.73
N PHE A 89 -4.10 -1.48 -8.63
CA PHE A 89 -4.47 -1.84 -7.27
C PHE A 89 -5.39 -0.79 -6.61
N ASN A 90 -5.83 0.22 -7.37
CA ASN A 90 -6.67 1.33 -6.91
C ASN A 90 -6.02 2.16 -5.78
N LEU A 91 -4.69 2.28 -5.78
CA LEU A 91 -3.99 3.09 -4.77
C LEU A 91 -4.32 4.58 -4.87
N ASP A 92 -4.74 5.05 -6.05
CA ASP A 92 -5.22 6.42 -6.26
C ASP A 92 -6.45 6.73 -5.39
N LEU A 93 -7.36 5.77 -5.22
CA LEU A 93 -8.52 5.94 -4.35
C LEU A 93 -8.10 6.07 -2.89
N GLY A 94 -7.16 5.23 -2.44
CA GLY A 94 -6.57 5.32 -1.11
C GLY A 94 -5.88 6.68 -0.88
N ALA A 95 -5.07 7.13 -1.84
CA ALA A 95 -4.37 8.41 -1.80
C ALA A 95 -5.34 9.61 -1.75
N LYS A 96 -6.43 9.58 -2.53
CA LYS A 96 -7.52 10.59 -2.47
C LYS A 96 -8.16 10.67 -1.10
N ILE A 97 -8.50 9.52 -0.50
CA ILE A 97 -9.12 9.47 0.83
C ILE A 97 -8.13 9.99 1.88
N LEU A 98 -6.86 9.58 1.81
CA LEU A 98 -5.81 10.03 2.72
C LEU A 98 -5.58 11.55 2.61
N SER A 99 -5.43 12.08 1.39
CA SER A 99 -5.26 13.52 1.13
C SER A 99 -6.44 14.34 1.67
N LYS A 100 -7.67 13.85 1.48
CA LYS A 100 -8.86 14.50 2.05
C LYS A 100 -8.81 14.55 3.57
N LYS A 101 -8.41 13.47 4.24
CA LYS A 101 -8.26 13.44 5.70
C LYS A 101 -7.13 14.35 6.19
N LEU A 102 -5.97 14.32 5.54
CA LEU A 102 -4.85 15.22 5.84
C LEU A 102 -5.28 16.68 5.74
N THR A 103 -6.06 17.04 4.72
CA THR A 103 -6.64 18.37 4.55
C THR A 103 -7.55 18.74 5.74
N GLN A 104 -8.46 17.85 6.13
CA GLN A 104 -9.37 18.08 7.26
C GLN A 104 -8.62 18.25 8.58
N LEU A 105 -7.52 17.51 8.75
CA LEU A 105 -6.64 17.56 9.92
C LEU A 105 -5.64 18.72 9.86
N GLY A 106 -5.66 19.55 8.81
CA GLY A 106 -4.73 20.67 8.65
C GLY A 106 -3.25 20.23 8.56
N VAL A 107 -2.98 19.06 8.00
CA VAL A 107 -1.62 18.56 7.77
C VAL A 107 -1.14 19.05 6.39
N PRO A 108 -0.05 19.84 6.32
CA PRO A 108 0.52 20.26 5.04
C PRO A 108 0.99 19.05 4.23
N HIS A 109 0.51 18.93 2.99
CA HIS A 109 0.90 17.86 2.08
C HIS A 109 0.67 18.27 0.64
N LEU A 110 1.30 17.55 -0.28
CA LEU A 110 1.07 17.63 -1.71
C LEU A 110 0.48 16.30 -2.17
N HIS A 111 -0.60 16.36 -2.93
CA HIS A 111 -1.21 15.19 -3.57
C HIS A 111 -1.27 15.44 -5.07
N GLU A 112 -0.63 14.58 -5.85
CA GLU A 112 -0.60 14.65 -7.31
C GLU A 112 -1.10 13.34 -7.92
N GLU A 113 -1.92 13.44 -8.97
CA GLU A 113 -2.30 12.31 -9.81
C GLU A 113 -1.68 12.49 -11.21
N PHE A 114 -1.38 11.38 -11.88
CA PHE A 114 -0.82 11.40 -13.24
C PHE A 114 -1.51 10.39 -14.15
N ASP A 115 -1.41 10.62 -15.46
CA ASP A 115 -2.12 9.88 -16.50
C ASP A 115 -1.47 8.51 -16.81
N ASP A 116 -1.33 7.64 -15.82
CA ASP A 116 -0.70 6.31 -15.94
C ASP A 116 -1.21 5.30 -14.88
N GLY A 117 -0.65 4.08 -14.90
CA GLY A 117 -0.86 3.03 -13.90
C GLY A 117 0.22 2.97 -12.80
N HIS A 118 0.33 1.83 -12.14
CA HIS A 118 1.26 1.58 -11.04
C HIS A 118 2.70 1.30 -11.52
N PHE A 119 2.85 0.71 -12.69
CA PHE A 119 4.11 0.15 -13.15
C PHE A 119 4.87 1.09 -14.08
N ASN A 120 6.21 0.96 -14.10
CA ASN A 120 7.12 1.68 -15.01
C ASN A 120 7.09 3.22 -14.90
N ILE A 121 6.76 3.74 -13.72
CA ILE A 121 6.59 5.18 -13.45
C ILE A 121 7.86 5.90 -13.00
N SER A 122 9.07 5.40 -13.32
CA SER A 122 10.33 5.97 -12.83
C SER A 122 10.53 7.46 -13.15
N TYR A 123 9.85 7.99 -14.16
CA TYR A 123 9.85 9.42 -14.48
C TYR A 123 9.24 10.29 -13.35
N ARG A 124 8.36 9.74 -12.52
CA ARG A 124 7.80 10.41 -11.33
C ARG A 124 8.85 10.68 -10.27
N TYR A 125 9.97 9.95 -10.25
CA TYR A 125 11.06 10.24 -9.33
C TYR A 125 11.66 11.62 -9.56
N ASN A 126 11.74 12.10 -10.80
CA ASN A 126 12.20 13.47 -11.07
C ASN A 126 11.37 14.50 -10.31
N ARG A 127 10.05 14.29 -10.22
CA ARG A 127 9.13 15.18 -9.49
C ARG A 127 9.34 15.09 -7.98
N SER A 128 9.38 13.87 -7.43
CA SER A 128 9.60 13.69 -5.99
C SER A 128 10.98 14.23 -5.53
N LEU A 129 12.04 13.99 -6.31
CA LEU A 129 13.40 14.42 -6.00
C LEU A 129 13.57 15.93 -6.12
N GLU A 130 12.91 16.57 -7.09
CA GLU A 130 12.83 18.02 -7.18
C GLU A 130 12.23 18.61 -5.88
N LEU A 131 11.07 18.12 -5.45
CA LEU A 131 10.40 18.59 -4.23
C LEU A 131 11.25 18.36 -2.98
N ILE A 132 11.88 17.18 -2.87
CA ILE A 132 12.80 16.88 -1.77
C ILE A 132 13.98 17.86 -1.79
N SER A 133 14.64 18.05 -2.93
CA SER A 133 15.80 18.95 -3.07
C SER A 133 15.47 20.39 -2.65
N GLN A 134 14.26 20.87 -2.97
CA GLN A 134 13.80 22.20 -2.56
C GLN A 134 13.62 22.31 -1.04
N LYS A 135 13.27 21.22 -0.35
CA LYS A 135 12.97 21.20 1.09
C LYS A 135 14.17 20.89 1.98
N ILE A 136 15.23 20.30 1.44
CA ILE A 136 16.46 19.99 2.18
C ILE A 136 17.59 21.02 1.97
N ALA A 137 17.44 21.91 0.99
CA ALA A 137 18.39 22.98 0.73
C ALA A 137 18.16 24.22 1.64
N ASP A 138 17.06 24.23 2.38
CA ASP A 138 16.69 25.21 3.42
C ASP A 138 17.32 24.83 4.78
#